data_AF-A0A3B8QBQ7-F1
#
_entry.id   AF-A0A3B8QBQ7-F1
#
_cell.length_a   1.000
_cell.length_b   1.000
_cell.length_c   1.000
_cell.angle_alpha   90.00
_cell.angle_beta   90.00
_cell.angle_gamma   90.00
#
_symmetry.space_group_name_H-M   'P 1'
#
loop_
_entity.id
_entity.type
_entity.pdbx_description
1 polymer ?
#
loop_
_entity_poly.entity_id
_entity_poly.type
_entity_poly.pdbx_seq_one_letter_code
_entity_poly.pdbx_strand_id
1 'polypeptide(L)'
;MNIRSLLVAVLSVGGSASFLVPSASAQNDDSHPGAAVYQSDCAICHGGGNARAPRLGILQAMSAADLAYALSEGSMAEQGSVLSTEDRATVIEYLAATEVNHEAWIADIQCTADRRLVDLNGPAAMRTAGVQITASRMISAEAAGLSKSDMEDLELAWALAFPGVTTLRAAPVIVGSTVFYSAVNTRKVLALDAETGCIKWVYDSPTPLRSSVSIAELGDTGRETLFFG
;
A
#
# COMPACT_ATOMS: atom_id res chain seq x y z
N MET A 1 -18.63 -19.93 38.94
CA MET A 1 -18.11 -18.88 39.83
C MET A 1 -18.96 -17.64 39.61
N ASN A 2 -19.75 -17.25 40.62
CA ASN A 2 -20.72 -16.15 40.55
C ASN A 2 -20.03 -14.80 40.37
N ILE A 3 -20.41 -14.04 39.34
CA ILE A 3 -20.06 -12.61 39.25
C ILE A 3 -21.33 -11.80 39.43
N ARG A 4 -21.40 -11.14 40.58
CA ARG A 4 -22.45 -10.20 40.97
C ARG A 4 -22.40 -8.96 40.07
N SER A 5 -23.56 -8.55 39.59
CA SER A 5 -23.80 -7.29 38.89
C SER A 5 -23.31 -6.10 39.71
N LEU A 6 -22.37 -5.34 39.14
CA LEU A 6 -22.02 -4.00 39.59
C LEU A 6 -22.67 -3.00 38.64
N LEU A 7 -23.68 -2.31 39.14
CA LEU A 7 -24.26 -1.12 38.52
C LEU A 7 -23.23 0.01 38.59
N VAL A 8 -22.67 0.39 37.44
CA VAL A 8 -21.86 1.59 37.29
C VAL A 8 -22.78 2.71 36.80
N ALA A 9 -22.89 3.77 37.61
CA ALA A 9 -23.58 5.00 37.25
C ALA A 9 -22.81 5.72 36.12
N VAL A 10 -23.46 5.92 34.99
CA VAL A 10 -22.92 6.70 33.87
C VAL A 10 -23.13 8.18 34.16
N LEU A 11 -22.05 8.90 34.50
CA LEU A 11 -22.03 10.35 34.47
C LEU A 11 -21.73 10.79 33.03
N SER A 12 -22.75 11.29 32.33
CA SER A 12 -22.60 11.85 30.99
C SER A 12 -22.00 13.26 31.06
N VAL A 13 -20.67 13.36 30.93
CA VAL A 13 -20.01 14.63 30.61
C VAL A 13 -20.12 14.84 29.10
N GLY A 14 -21.07 15.68 28.70
CA GLY A 14 -21.18 16.19 27.33
C GLY A 14 -20.02 17.13 27.02
N GLY A 15 -18.92 16.58 26.50
CA GLY A 15 -17.83 17.32 25.91
C GLY A 15 -17.78 17.03 24.41
N SER A 16 -18.38 17.91 23.61
CA SER A 16 -18.18 17.91 22.16
C SER A 16 -16.73 18.31 21.88
N ALA A 17 -15.82 17.33 21.88
CA ALA A 17 -14.49 17.52 21.31
C ALA A 17 -14.65 17.54 19.79
N SER A 18 -14.77 18.75 19.23
CA SER A 18 -14.57 18.98 17.81
C SER A 18 -13.13 18.63 17.48
N PHE A 19 -12.91 17.42 16.97
CA PHE A 19 -11.66 17.07 16.32
C PHE A 19 -11.57 17.95 15.06
N LEU A 20 -10.70 18.96 15.11
CA LEU A 20 -10.23 19.63 13.92
C LEU A 20 -9.41 18.61 13.13
N VAL A 21 -10.05 17.94 12.19
CA VAL A 21 -9.34 17.25 11.12
C VAL A 21 -8.62 18.35 10.35
N PRO A 22 -7.27 18.35 10.27
CA PRO A 22 -6.58 19.26 9.38
C PRO A 22 -7.11 18.98 7.98
N SER A 23 -7.77 19.96 7.36
CA SER A 23 -8.02 19.90 5.94
C SER A 23 -6.65 19.76 5.27
N ALA A 24 -6.41 18.62 4.61
CA ALA A 24 -5.31 18.48 3.68
C ALA A 24 -5.43 19.66 2.71
N SER A 25 -4.55 20.63 2.87
CA SER A 25 -4.52 21.80 2.01
C SER A 25 -4.05 21.28 0.66
N ALA A 26 -4.97 21.22 -0.31
CA ALA A 26 -4.61 20.96 -1.69
C ALA A 26 -3.52 21.99 -2.06
N GLN A 27 -2.34 21.50 -2.44
CA GLN A 27 -1.21 22.31 -2.87
C GLN A 27 -1.47 22.92 -4.25
N ASN A 28 -2.58 23.64 -4.41
CA ASN A 28 -2.88 24.38 -5.62
C ASN A 28 -2.26 25.77 -5.50
N ASP A 29 -0.93 25.81 -5.56
CA ASP A 29 -0.24 27.06 -5.83
C ASP A 29 -0.22 27.28 -7.34
N ASP A 30 -1.25 27.98 -7.84
CA ASP A 30 -1.37 28.34 -9.26
C ASP A 30 -0.20 29.21 -9.76
N SER A 31 0.66 29.71 -8.85
CA SER A 31 1.88 30.45 -9.21
C SER A 31 3.09 29.56 -9.52
N HIS A 32 3.02 28.26 -9.18
CA HIS A 32 4.06 27.30 -9.51
C HIS A 32 4.15 27.10 -11.04
N PRO A 33 5.33 27.18 -11.67
CA PRO A 33 5.45 27.07 -13.13
C PRO A 33 4.87 25.77 -13.70
N GLY A 34 4.89 24.68 -12.91
CA GLY A 34 4.29 23.39 -13.29
C GLY A 34 2.77 23.39 -13.39
N ALA A 35 2.07 24.36 -12.78
CA ALA A 35 0.63 24.51 -12.94
C ALA A 35 0.26 24.84 -14.39
N ALA A 36 1.08 25.65 -15.08
CA ALA A 36 0.89 25.98 -16.48
C ALA A 36 1.03 24.74 -17.38
N VAL A 37 2.07 23.93 -17.16
CA VAL A 37 2.30 22.66 -17.88
C VAL A 37 1.17 21.67 -17.63
N TYR A 38 0.72 21.54 -16.38
CA TYR A 38 -0.44 20.69 -16.07
C TYR A 38 -1.67 21.14 -16.84
N GLN A 39 -1.94 22.44 -16.87
CA GLN A 39 -3.12 22.99 -17.53
C GLN A 39 -3.10 22.80 -19.04
N SER A 40 -1.94 22.95 -19.70
CA SER A 40 -1.79 22.76 -21.14
C SER A 40 -1.84 21.31 -21.57
N ASP A 41 -1.12 20.43 -20.86
CA ASP A 41 -0.78 19.09 -21.38
C ASP A 41 -1.48 17.95 -20.63
N CYS A 42 -1.94 18.17 -19.40
CA CYS A 42 -2.46 17.11 -18.53
C CYS A 42 -3.96 17.25 -18.24
N ALA A 43 -4.46 18.47 -18.07
CA ALA A 43 -5.79 18.76 -17.52
C ALA A 43 -6.95 18.22 -18.38
N ILE A 44 -6.75 18.08 -19.69
CA ILE A 44 -7.77 17.51 -20.59
C ILE A 44 -8.22 16.10 -20.15
N CYS A 45 -7.30 15.31 -19.58
CA CYS A 45 -7.60 13.99 -19.04
C CYS A 45 -7.74 14.02 -17.52
N HIS A 46 -6.77 14.63 -16.82
CA HIS A 46 -6.64 14.59 -15.36
C HIS A 46 -7.51 15.61 -14.62
N GLY A 47 -8.09 16.59 -15.33
CA GLY A 47 -9.08 17.54 -14.82
C GLY A 47 -10.52 16.99 -14.81
N GLY A 48 -10.71 15.72 -15.16
CA GLY A 48 -12.02 15.05 -15.17
C GLY A 48 -12.55 14.67 -16.56
N GLY A 49 -11.79 14.95 -17.63
CA GLY A 49 -12.19 14.58 -19.00
C GLY A 49 -12.03 13.10 -19.35
N ASN A 50 -11.37 12.30 -18.50
CA ASN A 50 -11.26 10.85 -18.68
C ASN A 50 -11.43 10.10 -17.35
N ALA A 51 -12.46 9.23 -17.27
CA ALA A 51 -12.74 8.46 -16.06
C ALA A 51 -11.64 7.46 -15.66
N ARG A 52 -10.77 7.07 -16.60
CA ARG A 52 -9.61 6.19 -16.34
C ARG A 52 -8.37 6.96 -15.87
N ALA A 53 -8.35 8.29 -16.02
CA ALA A 53 -7.22 9.11 -15.59
C ALA A 53 -7.38 9.49 -14.10
N PRO A 54 -6.35 9.32 -13.26
CA PRO A 54 -6.36 9.84 -11.89
C PRO A 54 -6.59 11.36 -11.91
N ARG A 55 -7.49 11.83 -11.05
CA ARG A 55 -7.76 13.28 -10.93
C ARG A 55 -6.58 14.00 -10.28
N LEU A 56 -6.50 15.32 -10.46
CA LEU A 56 -5.44 16.17 -9.87
C LEU A 56 -5.11 15.84 -8.41
N GLY A 57 -6.11 15.76 -7.54
CA GLY A 57 -5.89 15.45 -6.12
C GLY A 57 -5.28 14.06 -5.85
N ILE A 58 -5.46 13.10 -6.76
CA ILE A 58 -4.78 11.79 -6.68
C ILE A 58 -3.33 11.91 -7.16
N LEU A 59 -3.07 12.69 -8.22
CA LEU A 59 -1.70 12.98 -8.66
C LEU A 59 -0.91 13.68 -7.56
N GLN A 60 -1.52 14.66 -6.89
CA GLN A 60 -0.98 15.40 -5.73
C GLN A 60 -0.76 14.57 -4.46
N ALA A 61 -1.19 13.31 -4.46
CA ALA A 61 -0.90 12.36 -3.40
C ALA A 61 0.21 11.35 -3.78
N MET A 62 0.75 11.43 -5.00
CA MET A 62 1.81 10.54 -5.49
C MET A 62 3.20 11.11 -5.19
N SER A 63 4.19 10.22 -5.04
CA SER A 63 5.59 10.64 -4.93
C SER A 63 6.12 11.21 -6.25
N ALA A 64 7.16 12.06 -6.16
CA ALA A 64 7.87 12.56 -7.33
C ALA A 64 8.44 11.42 -8.19
N ALA A 65 8.94 10.36 -7.54
CA ALA A 65 9.47 9.18 -8.22
C ALA A 65 8.40 8.41 -9.01
N ASP A 66 7.19 8.25 -8.48
CA ASP A 66 6.08 7.61 -9.18
C ASP A 66 5.62 8.42 -10.38
N LEU A 67 5.51 9.74 -10.23
CA LEU A 67 5.15 10.66 -11.32
C LEU A 67 6.22 10.64 -12.42
N ALA A 68 7.50 10.67 -12.03
CA ALA A 68 8.62 10.56 -12.96
C ALA A 68 8.56 9.26 -13.76
N TYR A 69 8.40 8.12 -13.07
CA TYR A 69 8.27 6.81 -13.71
C TYR A 69 7.06 6.76 -14.64
N ALA A 70 5.90 7.26 -14.20
CA ALA A 70 4.69 7.27 -15.02
C ALA A 70 4.89 7.99 -16.35
N LEU A 71 5.60 9.13 -16.33
CA LEU A 71 5.89 9.97 -17.50
C LEU A 71 7.06 9.47 -18.35
N SER A 72 7.95 8.62 -17.84
CA SER A 72 9.11 8.10 -18.58
C SER A 72 8.93 6.70 -19.13
N GLU A 73 8.43 5.78 -18.31
CA GLU A 73 8.46 4.33 -18.56
C GLU A 73 7.11 3.66 -18.28
N GLY A 74 6.22 4.37 -17.58
CA GLY A 74 4.94 3.87 -17.13
C GLY A 74 3.81 4.11 -18.13
N SER A 75 2.58 4.09 -17.60
CA SER A 75 1.36 4.20 -18.41
C SER A 75 1.18 5.55 -19.10
N MET A 76 1.95 6.58 -18.70
CA MET A 76 1.90 7.93 -19.28
C MET A 76 3.16 8.26 -20.08
N ALA A 77 3.99 7.26 -20.43
CA ALA A 77 5.26 7.48 -21.11
C ALA A 77 5.09 8.18 -22.48
N GLU A 78 4.05 7.81 -23.24
CA GLU A 78 3.76 8.41 -24.55
C GLU A 78 3.42 9.91 -24.40
N GLN A 79 2.56 10.25 -23.44
CA GLN A 79 2.17 11.62 -23.14
C GLN A 79 3.32 12.42 -22.52
N GLY A 80 4.18 11.77 -21.73
CA GLY A 80 5.38 12.41 -21.20
C GLY A 80 6.40 12.68 -22.30
N SER A 81 6.47 11.86 -23.36
CA SER A 81 7.49 11.94 -24.41
C SER A 81 7.51 13.26 -25.18
N VAL A 82 6.38 13.98 -25.22
CA VAL A 82 6.26 15.29 -25.88
C VAL A 82 6.71 16.46 -25.02
N LEU A 83 6.88 16.25 -23.70
CA LEU A 83 7.37 17.28 -22.78
C LEU A 83 8.89 17.42 -22.87
N SER A 84 9.38 18.65 -22.75
CA SER A 84 10.80 18.88 -22.52
C SER A 84 11.24 18.32 -21.16
N THR A 85 12.53 18.09 -20.96
CA THR A 85 13.07 17.64 -19.67
C THR A 85 12.73 18.63 -18.54
N GLU A 86 12.74 19.92 -18.84
CA GLU A 86 12.42 20.99 -17.88
C GLU A 86 10.93 21.02 -17.54
N ASP A 87 10.04 20.96 -18.54
CA ASP A 87 8.59 20.92 -18.32
C ASP A 87 8.20 19.67 -17.54
N ARG A 88 8.82 18.52 -17.85
CA ARG A 88 8.59 17.27 -17.13
C ARG A 88 9.01 17.38 -15.66
N ALA A 89 10.19 17.93 -15.37
CA ALA A 89 10.63 18.10 -13.98
C ALA A 89 9.70 19.06 -13.21
N THR A 90 9.31 20.17 -13.86
CA THR A 90 8.51 21.23 -13.26
C THR A 90 7.06 20.79 -13.00
N VAL A 91 6.45 20.01 -13.89
CA VAL A 91 5.12 19.44 -13.65
C VAL A 91 5.15 18.35 -12.58
N ILE A 92 6.23 17.57 -12.48
CA ILE A 92 6.42 16.61 -11.38
C ILE A 92 6.50 17.34 -10.05
N GLU A 93 7.28 18.43 -9.95
CA GLU A 93 7.39 19.23 -8.73
C GLU A 93 6.04 19.82 -8.29
N TYR A 94 5.26 20.33 -9.25
CA TYR A 94 3.90 20.81 -8.99
C TYR A 94 2.94 19.72 -8.47
N LEU A 95 3.07 18.52 -9.03
CA LEU A 95 2.16 17.41 -8.74
C LEU A 95 2.62 16.52 -7.58
N ALA A 96 3.89 16.56 -7.17
CA ALA A 96 4.39 15.63 -6.17
C ALA A 96 3.86 15.97 -4.78
N ALA A 97 3.39 14.95 -4.08
CA ALA A 97 3.17 15.04 -2.64
C ALA A 97 4.51 15.36 -1.94
N THR A 98 4.41 15.97 -0.77
CA THR A 98 5.59 16.15 0.09
C THR A 98 6.23 14.79 0.37
N GLU A 99 7.55 14.72 0.20
CA GLU A 99 8.34 13.51 0.45
C GLU A 99 8.05 12.93 1.83
N VAL A 100 7.83 11.62 1.88
CA VAL A 100 7.52 10.92 3.12
C VAL A 100 8.75 10.16 3.60
N ASN A 101 9.10 10.35 4.87
CA ASN A 101 10.17 9.59 5.51
C ASN A 101 9.69 8.15 5.82
N HIS A 102 9.94 7.23 4.88
CA HIS A 102 9.56 5.83 5.03
C HIS A 102 10.36 5.13 6.13
N GLU A 103 11.60 5.51 6.40
CA GLU A 103 12.43 4.90 7.43
C GLU A 103 11.86 5.13 8.83
N ALA A 104 11.43 6.36 9.12
CA ALA A 104 10.78 6.69 10.39
C ALA A 104 9.44 5.95 10.54
N TRP A 105 8.65 5.88 9.46
CA TRP A 105 7.40 5.12 9.45
C TRP A 105 7.65 3.62 9.70
N ILE A 106 8.64 3.02 9.04
CA ILE A 106 9.00 1.60 9.25
C ILE A 106 9.38 1.37 10.71
N ALA A 107 10.21 2.25 11.29
CA ALA A 107 10.68 2.11 12.66
C ALA A 107 9.54 2.18 13.68
N ASP A 108 8.53 3.02 13.45
CA ASP A 108 7.38 3.21 14.35
C ASP A 108 6.49 1.96 14.46
N ILE A 109 6.32 1.23 13.36
CA ILE A 109 5.47 0.03 13.29
C ILE A 109 6.26 -1.29 13.24
N GLN A 110 7.56 -1.23 13.52
CA GLN A 110 8.41 -2.42 13.49
C GLN A 110 8.06 -3.35 14.66
N CYS A 111 8.02 -4.66 14.39
CA CYS A 111 7.80 -5.65 15.44
C CYS A 111 8.88 -5.56 16.52
N THR A 112 8.55 -6.00 17.73
CA THR A 112 9.55 -6.28 18.77
C THR A 112 10.50 -7.39 18.29
N ALA A 113 11.71 -7.44 18.85
CA ALA A 113 12.78 -8.31 18.33
C ALA A 113 12.39 -9.80 18.29
N ASP A 114 11.63 -10.28 19.26
CA ASP A 114 11.10 -11.64 19.37
C ASP A 114 10.08 -12.00 18.27
N ARG A 115 9.48 -11.01 17.60
CA ARG A 115 8.50 -11.18 16.52
C ARG A 115 9.06 -10.92 15.11
N ARG A 116 10.37 -10.65 14.97
CA ARG A 116 10.99 -10.35 13.66
C ARG A 116 11.38 -11.58 12.84
N LEU A 117 11.31 -12.78 13.40
CA LEU A 117 11.69 -14.00 12.68
C LEU A 117 10.77 -14.24 11.48
N VAL A 118 11.36 -14.29 10.29
CA VAL A 118 10.68 -14.68 9.06
C VAL A 118 11.03 -16.13 8.76
N ASP A 119 10.04 -17.02 8.84
CA ASP A 119 10.17 -18.43 8.51
C ASP A 119 9.32 -18.75 7.27
N LEU A 120 9.98 -19.21 6.21
CA LEU A 120 9.35 -19.57 4.94
C LEU A 120 8.97 -21.06 4.86
N ASN A 121 9.36 -21.88 5.86
CA ASN A 121 9.10 -23.32 5.85
C ASN A 121 7.74 -23.70 6.45
N GLY A 122 6.97 -22.71 6.91
CA GLY A 122 5.62 -22.91 7.42
C GLY A 122 4.61 -23.24 6.31
N PRO A 123 3.38 -23.62 6.68
CA PRO A 123 2.31 -23.82 5.71
C PRO A 123 2.00 -22.51 4.97
N ALA A 124 1.90 -22.58 3.65
CA ALA A 124 1.55 -21.44 2.82
C ALA A 124 0.05 -21.43 2.51
N ALA A 125 -0.67 -20.47 3.09
CA ALA A 125 -2.11 -20.27 2.85
C ALA A 125 -2.37 -19.57 1.51
N MET A 126 -1.44 -18.73 1.05
CA MET A 126 -1.49 -18.08 -0.26
C MET A 126 -0.08 -18.04 -0.86
N ARG A 127 0.13 -18.74 -1.98
CA ARG A 127 1.46 -18.88 -2.59
C ARG A 127 1.74 -17.90 -3.74
N THR A 128 0.73 -17.39 -4.43
CA THR A 128 0.88 -16.53 -5.61
C THR A 128 -0.17 -15.41 -5.62
N ALA A 129 -0.31 -14.67 -6.73
CA ALA A 129 -1.44 -13.78 -6.99
C ALA A 129 -2.75 -14.59 -7.18
N GLY A 130 -3.19 -15.26 -6.12
CA GLY A 130 -4.24 -16.26 -6.06
C GLY A 130 -3.92 -17.33 -5.02
N VAL A 131 -4.94 -18.07 -4.60
CA VAL A 131 -4.82 -19.13 -3.58
C VAL A 131 -4.01 -20.31 -4.12
N GLN A 132 -4.16 -20.57 -5.42
CA GLN A 132 -3.52 -21.66 -6.15
C GLN A 132 -2.58 -21.14 -7.23
N ILE A 133 -1.69 -22.01 -7.73
CA ILE A 133 -0.78 -21.70 -8.84
C ILE A 133 -1.52 -21.26 -10.13
N THR A 134 -2.79 -21.64 -10.28
CA THR A 134 -3.68 -21.19 -11.36
C THR A 134 -4.19 -19.75 -11.20
N ALA A 135 -3.75 -19.04 -10.17
CA ALA A 135 -4.19 -17.69 -9.81
C ALA A 135 -5.71 -17.58 -9.50
N SER A 136 -6.35 -18.69 -9.11
CA SER A 136 -7.74 -18.66 -8.65
C SER A 136 -7.87 -17.77 -7.40
N ARG A 137 -8.86 -16.87 -7.41
CA ARG A 137 -9.22 -16.03 -6.26
C ARG A 137 -10.31 -16.66 -5.39
N MET A 138 -10.79 -17.84 -5.75
CA MET A 138 -11.77 -18.59 -4.96
C MET A 138 -11.04 -19.38 -3.87
N ILE A 139 -11.29 -19.04 -2.60
CA ILE A 139 -10.85 -19.80 -1.44
C ILE A 139 -11.98 -20.76 -1.07
N SER A 140 -11.70 -22.07 -0.92
CA SER A 140 -12.70 -23.01 -0.43
C SER A 140 -13.00 -22.77 1.06
N ALA A 141 -14.16 -23.24 1.56
CA ALA A 141 -14.48 -23.08 2.97
C ALA A 141 -13.44 -23.75 3.89
N GLU A 142 -12.92 -24.92 3.48
CA GLU A 142 -11.89 -25.64 4.20
C GLU A 142 -10.57 -24.87 4.25
N ALA A 143 -10.17 -24.25 3.14
CA ALA A 143 -8.95 -23.44 3.07
C ALA A 143 -9.10 -22.10 3.81
N ALA A 144 -10.29 -21.51 3.79
CA ALA A 144 -10.59 -20.28 4.52
C ALA A 144 -10.66 -20.51 6.03
N GLY A 145 -11.07 -21.71 6.46
CA GLY A 145 -11.39 -21.98 7.86
C GLY A 145 -12.58 -21.16 8.36
N LEU A 146 -13.40 -20.63 7.45
CA LEU A 146 -14.53 -19.74 7.74
C LEU A 146 -15.82 -20.30 7.16
N SER A 147 -16.89 -20.14 7.92
CA SER A 147 -18.27 -20.43 7.57
C SER A 147 -19.08 -19.13 7.42
N LYS A 148 -20.33 -19.25 6.97
CA LYS A 148 -21.21 -18.08 6.84
C LYS A 148 -21.61 -17.46 8.18
N SER A 149 -21.74 -18.27 9.24
CA SER A 149 -22.08 -17.77 10.57
C SER A 149 -20.95 -16.91 11.14
N ASP A 150 -19.68 -17.27 10.88
CA ASP A 150 -18.54 -16.51 11.41
C ASP A 150 -18.50 -15.06 10.91
N MET A 151 -19.15 -14.77 9.78
CA MET A 151 -19.20 -13.44 9.18
C MET A 151 -19.84 -12.38 10.09
N GLU A 152 -20.71 -12.79 11.03
CA GLU A 152 -21.36 -11.87 11.96
C GLU A 152 -20.45 -11.42 13.11
N ASP A 153 -19.40 -12.19 13.36
CA ASP A 153 -18.43 -11.96 14.45
C ASP A 153 -17.10 -11.36 13.96
N LEU A 154 -16.92 -11.17 12.65
CA LEU A 154 -15.67 -10.62 12.10
C LEU A 154 -15.46 -9.16 12.49
N GLU A 155 -14.27 -8.87 13.01
CA GLU A 155 -13.79 -7.52 13.30
C GLU A 155 -12.49 -7.20 12.55
N LEU A 156 -12.19 -5.90 12.42
CA LEU A 156 -10.93 -5.47 11.83
C LEU A 156 -9.77 -5.81 12.78
N ALA A 157 -8.95 -6.79 12.39
CA ALA A 157 -7.75 -7.14 13.15
C ALA A 157 -6.70 -6.01 13.12
N TRP A 158 -6.38 -5.52 11.93
CA TRP A 158 -5.45 -4.40 11.73
C TRP A 158 -5.62 -3.80 10.33
N ALA A 159 -5.18 -2.55 10.18
CA ALA A 159 -5.07 -1.87 8.90
C ALA A 159 -3.72 -1.16 8.82
N LEU A 160 -3.09 -1.21 7.64
CA LEU A 160 -1.82 -0.56 7.39
C LEU A 160 -1.92 0.35 6.17
N ALA A 161 -1.57 1.63 6.35
CA ALA A 161 -1.42 2.58 5.26
C ALA A 161 0.06 2.65 4.84
N PHE A 162 0.30 2.77 3.53
CA PHE A 162 1.62 3.01 2.97
C PHE A 162 1.76 4.50 2.62
N PRO A 163 2.61 5.25 3.34
CA PRO A 163 2.69 6.69 3.11
C PRO A 163 3.19 7.03 1.70
N GLY A 164 2.58 8.04 1.07
CA GLY A 164 2.92 8.47 -0.30
C GLY A 164 2.47 7.50 -1.40
N VAL A 165 1.63 6.50 -1.07
CA VAL A 165 1.12 5.52 -2.02
C VAL A 165 -0.37 5.73 -2.24
N THR A 166 -0.77 5.92 -3.50
CA THR A 166 -2.16 6.09 -3.90
C THR A 166 -2.80 4.84 -4.45
N THR A 167 -1.99 3.82 -4.79
CA THR A 167 -2.47 2.55 -5.33
C THR A 167 -1.69 1.36 -4.77
N LEU A 168 -2.44 0.34 -4.36
CA LEU A 168 -1.93 -0.94 -3.93
C LEU A 168 -2.46 -2.01 -4.88
N ARG A 169 -1.56 -2.63 -5.64
CA ARG A 169 -1.93 -3.52 -6.76
C ARG A 169 -1.34 -4.92 -6.66
N ALA A 170 -0.49 -5.16 -5.67
CA ALA A 170 0.03 -6.49 -5.40
C ALA A 170 -1.00 -7.32 -4.62
N ALA A 171 -1.01 -8.62 -4.86
CA ALA A 171 -1.62 -9.59 -3.98
C ALA A 171 -0.62 -10.01 -2.88
N PRO A 172 -1.09 -10.29 -1.66
CA PRO A 172 -0.22 -10.79 -0.61
C PRO A 172 0.13 -12.28 -0.83
N VAL A 173 1.26 -12.69 -0.27
CA VAL A 173 1.63 -14.09 -0.04
C VAL A 173 1.60 -14.34 1.47
N ILE A 174 1.05 -15.46 1.91
CA ILE A 174 0.90 -15.76 3.35
C ILE A 174 1.54 -17.10 3.64
N VAL A 175 2.57 -17.09 4.50
CA VAL A 175 3.33 -18.29 4.91
C VAL A 175 3.52 -18.27 6.42
N GLY A 176 3.02 -19.31 7.09
CA GLY A 176 3.01 -19.38 8.55
C GLY A 176 2.36 -18.14 9.15
N SER A 177 3.09 -17.42 10.00
CA SER A 177 2.67 -16.17 10.65
C SER A 177 3.07 -14.90 9.89
N THR A 178 3.46 -15.00 8.62
CA THR A 178 4.00 -13.87 7.86
C THR A 178 3.18 -13.58 6.61
N VAL A 179 2.79 -12.31 6.46
CA VAL A 179 2.17 -11.76 5.25
C VAL A 179 3.24 -10.99 4.48
N PHE A 180 3.53 -11.41 3.25
CA PHE A 180 4.43 -10.70 2.35
C PHE A 180 3.65 -9.82 1.39
N TYR A 181 4.12 -8.58 1.23
CA TYR A 181 3.48 -7.62 0.34
C TYR A 181 4.51 -6.78 -0.42
N SER A 182 4.34 -6.67 -1.74
CA SER A 182 5.09 -5.72 -2.56
C SER A 182 4.38 -4.37 -2.56
N ALA A 183 4.87 -3.41 -1.78
CA ALA A 183 4.49 -2.01 -1.90
C ALA A 183 5.20 -1.41 -3.12
N VAL A 184 4.68 -1.76 -4.30
CA VAL A 184 5.33 -1.54 -5.60
C VAL A 184 5.86 -0.12 -5.77
N ASN A 185 5.02 0.87 -5.47
CA ASN A 185 5.30 2.29 -5.62
C ASN A 185 6.37 2.81 -4.64
N THR A 186 6.55 2.16 -3.49
CA THR A 186 7.64 2.50 -2.56
C THR A 186 8.91 1.70 -2.83
N ARG A 187 8.91 0.81 -3.83
CA ARG A 187 10.00 -0.15 -4.11
C ARG A 187 10.35 -1.05 -2.92
N LYS A 188 9.40 -1.27 -2.01
CA LYS A 188 9.62 -2.09 -0.81
C LYS A 188 8.86 -3.39 -0.89
N VAL A 189 9.51 -4.49 -0.50
CA VAL A 189 8.85 -5.74 -0.15
C VAL A 189 8.84 -5.86 1.35
N LEU A 190 7.67 -6.04 1.95
CA LEU A 190 7.50 -6.11 3.39
C LEU A 190 7.12 -7.53 3.80
N ALA A 191 7.60 -7.93 4.97
CA ALA A 191 7.10 -9.05 5.74
C ALA A 191 6.39 -8.50 6.98
N LEU A 192 5.08 -8.72 7.07
CA LEU A 192 4.23 -8.29 8.16
C LEU A 192 3.89 -9.49 9.04
N ASP A 193 3.79 -9.27 10.34
CA ASP A 193 3.23 -10.26 11.25
C ASP A 193 1.72 -10.38 11.05
N ALA A 194 1.23 -11.60 10.82
CA ALA A 194 -0.17 -11.82 10.45
C ALA A 194 -1.16 -11.48 11.58
N GLU A 195 -0.73 -11.61 12.84
CA GLU A 195 -1.55 -11.35 14.02
C GLU A 195 -1.66 -9.85 14.31
N THR A 196 -0.55 -9.12 14.20
CA THR A 196 -0.44 -7.74 14.68
C THR A 196 -0.31 -6.69 13.58
N GLY A 197 0.06 -7.09 12.37
CA GLY A 197 0.35 -6.18 11.25
C GLY A 197 1.68 -5.43 11.35
N CYS A 198 2.48 -5.65 12.40
CA CYS A 198 3.78 -5.00 12.55
C CYS A 198 4.80 -5.51 11.51
N ILE A 199 5.80 -4.69 11.21
CA ILE A 199 6.84 -5.02 10.24
C ILE A 199 7.88 -5.96 10.86
N LYS A 200 7.99 -7.17 10.33
CA LYS A 200 9.05 -8.14 10.68
C LYS A 200 10.35 -7.82 9.95
N TRP A 201 10.22 -7.51 8.66
CA TRP A 201 11.35 -7.25 7.75
C TRP A 201 10.91 -6.41 6.54
N VAL A 202 11.86 -5.67 5.96
CA VAL A 202 11.68 -4.88 4.74
C VAL A 202 12.88 -5.09 3.82
N TYR A 203 12.62 -5.16 2.52
CA TYR A 203 13.62 -5.09 1.46
C TYR A 203 13.40 -3.90 0.56
N ASP A 204 14.46 -3.12 0.37
CA ASP A 204 14.53 -2.01 -0.56
C ASP A 204 15.03 -2.48 -1.92
N SER A 205 14.15 -2.48 -2.90
CA SER A 205 14.48 -2.89 -4.26
C SER A 205 15.29 -1.80 -4.98
N PRO A 206 16.45 -2.12 -5.58
CA PRO A 206 17.24 -1.18 -6.37
C PRO A 206 16.57 -0.82 -7.71
N THR A 207 15.52 -1.54 -8.11
CA THR A 207 14.72 -1.29 -9.32
C THR A 207 13.23 -1.14 -8.97
N PRO A 208 12.43 -0.47 -9.83
CA PRO A 208 10.98 -0.46 -9.69
C PRO A 208 10.42 -1.88 -9.63
N LEU A 209 9.56 -2.14 -8.65
CA LEU A 209 8.82 -3.40 -8.57
C LEU A 209 7.63 -3.33 -9.53
N ARG A 210 7.24 -4.44 -10.15
CA ARG A 210 6.08 -4.48 -11.06
C ARG A 210 5.08 -5.59 -10.77
N SER A 211 5.43 -6.58 -9.98
CA SER A 211 4.66 -7.80 -9.73
C SER A 211 4.34 -8.00 -8.25
N SER A 212 3.39 -8.89 -7.99
CA SER A 212 3.15 -9.40 -6.63
C SER A 212 4.28 -10.34 -6.22
N VAL A 213 4.46 -10.54 -4.92
CA VAL A 213 5.33 -11.60 -4.42
C VAL A 213 4.73 -12.97 -4.79
N SER A 214 5.58 -13.97 -5.00
CA SER A 214 5.21 -15.39 -5.03
C SER A 214 6.21 -16.20 -4.23
N ILE A 215 5.80 -17.36 -3.70
CA ILE A 215 6.71 -18.29 -3.04
C ILE A 215 6.75 -19.62 -3.77
N ALA A 216 7.95 -20.11 -4.04
CA ALA A 216 8.18 -21.41 -4.64
C ALA A 216 9.55 -21.96 -4.20
N GLU A 217 9.74 -23.26 -4.40
CA GLU A 217 11.02 -23.93 -4.18
C GLU A 217 12.04 -23.53 -5.26
N LEU A 218 13.26 -23.22 -4.84
CA LEU A 218 14.36 -22.87 -5.74
C LEU A 218 15.30 -24.05 -5.97
N GLY A 219 15.33 -24.51 -7.22
CA GLY A 219 16.23 -25.56 -7.70
C GLY A 219 16.06 -26.90 -6.97
N ASP A 220 17.02 -27.80 -7.17
CA ASP A 220 16.95 -29.18 -6.64
C ASP A 220 17.04 -29.26 -5.11
N THR A 221 17.37 -28.15 -4.45
CA THR A 221 17.50 -28.07 -2.98
C THR A 221 16.16 -27.99 -2.26
N GLY A 222 15.06 -27.73 -2.98
CA GLY A 222 13.73 -27.56 -2.37
C GLY A 222 13.61 -26.33 -1.47
N ARG A 223 14.53 -25.36 -1.58
CA ARG A 223 14.54 -24.19 -0.69
C ARG A 223 13.42 -23.23 -1.05
N GLU A 224 12.43 -23.10 -0.17
CA GLU A 224 11.37 -22.09 -0.29
C GLU A 224 11.97 -20.68 -0.42
N THR A 225 11.57 -19.97 -1.47
CA THR A 225 12.14 -18.69 -1.89
C THR A 225 11.03 -17.75 -2.35
N LEU A 226 11.14 -16.48 -1.96
CA LEU A 226 10.26 -15.42 -2.47
C LEU A 226 10.78 -14.91 -3.82
N PHE A 227 9.88 -14.80 -4.78
CA PHE A 227 10.12 -14.24 -6.11
C PHE A 227 9.30 -12.96 -6.27
N PHE A 228 9.96 -11.90 -6.72
CA PHE A 228 9.36 -10.59 -7.00
C PHE A 228 10.24 -9.82 -7.99
N GLY A 229 9.66 -8.80 -8.62
CA GLY A 229 10.29 -7.92 -9.60
C GLY A 229 9.31 -6.90 -10.13
#